data_AF-A0A946RY37-F1
#
_entry.id   AF-A0A946RY37-F1
#
_cell.length_a   1.000
_cell.length_b   1.000
_cell.length_c   1.000
_cell.angle_alpha   90.00
_cell.angle_beta   90.00
_cell.angle_gamma   90.00
#
_symmetry.space_group_name_H-M   'P 1'
#
loop_
_entity.id
_entity.type
_entity.pdbx_description
1 polymer ?
#
loop_
_entity_poly.entity_id
_entity_poly.type
_entity_poly.pdbx_seq_one_letter_code
_entity_poly.pdbx_strand_id
1 'polypeptide(L)'
;MEADSADFFGWSVNIYGESVIVGAPHHEDSGSVYFFTCEGEEWTEQTRLNASDAEAEDRFGYTVSIIEDSAIIGAHGNNHNGNDLSGSAYIFIKEGDDWIERSKLMASDIGDDDGFGY
;
A
#
# COMPACT_ATOMS: atom_id res chain seq x y z
N MET A 1 -15.92 -1.86 -11.00
CA MET A 1 -14.65 -2.43 -10.54
C MET A 1 -14.63 -3.88 -10.98
N GLU A 2 -13.93 -4.20 -12.07
CA GLU A 2 -13.57 -5.60 -12.33
C GLU A 2 -12.27 -5.82 -11.56
N ALA A 3 -12.37 -6.36 -10.35
CA ALA A 3 -11.22 -6.97 -9.71
C ALA A 3 -10.87 -8.17 -10.60
N ASP A 4 -9.76 -8.10 -11.32
CA ASP A 4 -9.31 -9.28 -12.03
C ASP A 4 -8.98 -10.32 -10.95
N SER A 5 -9.36 -11.57 -11.20
CA SER A 5 -9.34 -12.65 -10.20
C SER A 5 -7.95 -12.98 -9.63
N ALA A 6 -6.90 -12.30 -10.12
CA ALA A 6 -5.51 -12.44 -9.73
C ALA A 6 -4.96 -11.26 -8.89
N ASP A 7 -5.72 -10.20 -8.63
CA ASP A 7 -5.20 -9.00 -7.98
C ASP A 7 -5.12 -9.10 -6.45
N PHE A 8 -5.78 -10.11 -5.87
CA PHE A 8 -5.88 -10.36 -4.43
C PHE A 8 -6.37 -9.14 -3.64
N PHE A 9 -7.34 -8.39 -4.19
CA PHE A 9 -8.00 -7.32 -3.45
C PHE A 9 -8.60 -7.85 -2.14
N GLY A 10 -8.32 -7.17 -1.03
CA GLY A 10 -8.70 -7.62 0.31
C GLY A 10 -7.63 -8.46 1.01
N TRP A 11 -6.42 -8.57 0.44
CA TRP A 11 -5.30 -9.29 1.06
C TRP A 11 -4.96 -8.73 2.45
N SER A 12 -4.92 -7.41 2.56
CA SER A 12 -4.69 -6.68 3.80
C SER A 12 -5.78 -5.63 3.95
N VAL A 13 -6.31 -5.47 5.17
CA VAL A 13 -7.38 -4.52 5.46
C VAL A 13 -7.13 -3.87 6.81
N ASN A 14 -7.30 -2.55 6.87
CA ASN A 14 -7.33 -1.81 8.12
C ASN A 14 -8.43 -0.74 8.09
N ILE A 15 -8.95 -0.38 9.26
CA ILE A 15 -10.04 0.60 9.40
C ILE A 15 -9.72 1.55 10.54
N TYR A 16 -9.96 2.85 10.30
CA TYR A 16 -9.91 3.89 11.31
C TYR A 16 -11.08 4.86 11.10
N GLY A 17 -11.98 4.94 12.08
CA GLY A 17 -13.20 5.74 11.98
C GLY A 17 -14.04 5.31 10.77
N GLU A 18 -14.32 6.27 9.88
CA GLU A 18 -15.08 6.08 8.64
C GLU A 18 -14.18 5.79 7.43
N SER A 19 -12.88 5.54 7.63
CA SER A 19 -11.94 5.24 6.55
C SER A 19 -11.46 3.80 6.59
N VAL A 20 -11.47 3.12 5.44
CA VAL A 20 -10.94 1.77 5.25
C VAL A 20 -9.83 1.82 4.20
N ILE A 21 -8.73 1.12 4.47
CA ILE A 21 -7.62 0.91 3.54
C ILE A 21 -7.56 -0.58 3.19
N VAL A 22 -7.49 -0.90 1.90
CA VAL A 22 -7.51 -2.28 1.38
C VAL A 22 -6.37 -2.50 0.41
N GLY A 23 -5.52 -3.50 0.68
CA GLY A 23 -4.45 -3.91 -0.20
C GLY A 23 -4.87 -4.91 -1.28
N ALA A 24 -4.25 -4.76 -2.45
CA ALA A 24 -4.32 -5.66 -3.60
C ALA A 24 -2.89 -5.84 -4.17
N PRO A 25 -2.01 -6.61 -3.50
CA PRO A 25 -0.58 -6.66 -3.79
C PRO A 25 -0.20 -7.25 -5.15
N HIS A 26 -1.15 -7.82 -5.90
CA HIS A 26 -0.90 -8.35 -7.23
C HIS A 26 -1.59 -7.56 -8.35
N HIS A 27 -2.32 -6.50 -8.00
CA HIS A 27 -2.91 -5.62 -9.00
C HIS A 27 -1.83 -4.99 -9.87
N GLU A 28 -1.96 -5.12 -11.20
CA GLU A 28 -0.98 -4.61 -12.17
C GLU A 28 0.48 -5.06 -11.88
N ASP A 29 0.64 -6.22 -11.22
CA ASP A 29 1.90 -6.88 -10.80
C ASP A 29 2.76 -6.12 -9.77
N SER A 30 2.68 -4.79 -9.73
CA SER A 30 3.36 -3.95 -8.74
C SER A 30 2.59 -3.83 -7.42
N GLY A 31 1.27 -4.04 -7.45
CA GLY A 31 0.38 -3.93 -6.31
C GLY A 31 -0.30 -2.57 -6.18
N SER A 32 -1.40 -2.52 -5.44
CA SER A 32 -2.20 -1.31 -5.22
C SER A 32 -2.86 -1.30 -3.86
N VAL A 33 -3.25 -0.11 -3.41
CA VAL A 33 -4.05 0.09 -2.20
C VAL A 33 -5.24 0.99 -2.51
N TYR A 34 -6.40 0.65 -1.97
CA TYR A 34 -7.65 1.36 -2.18
C TYR A 34 -8.12 1.95 -0.86
N PHE A 35 -8.55 3.22 -0.90
CA PHE A 35 -9.14 3.90 0.24
C PHE A 35 -10.64 4.04 0.04
N PHE A 36 -11.40 3.68 1.06
CA PHE A 36 -12.84 3.83 1.10
C PHE A 36 -13.23 4.73 2.25
N THR A 37 -14.27 5.55 2.07
CA THR A 37 -14.92 6.31 3.14
C THR A 37 -16.38 5.95 3.28
N CYS A 38 -16.89 6.01 4.51
CA CYS A 38 -18.29 5.80 4.83
C CYS A 38 -19.00 7.13 5.05
N GLU A 39 -20.07 7.39 4.30
CA GLU A 39 -20.99 8.50 4.57
C GLU A 39 -22.36 7.91 4.97
N GLY A 40 -22.65 7.92 6.27
CA GLY A 40 -23.84 7.26 6.82
C GLY A 40 -23.72 5.74 6.76
N GLU A 41 -24.38 5.11 5.79
CA GLU A 41 -24.34 3.65 5.56
C GLU A 41 -23.68 3.29 4.21
N GLU A 42 -23.29 4.29 3.41
CA GLU A 42 -22.74 4.08 2.07
C GLU A 42 -21.20 4.16 2.10
N TRP A 43 -20.55 3.08 1.67
CA TRP A 43 -19.10 3.02 1.48
C TRP A 43 -18.74 3.32 0.03
N THR A 44 -17.82 4.26 -0.17
CA THR A 44 -17.38 4.71 -1.50
C THR A 44 -15.87 4.62 -1.62
N GLU A 45 -15.38 4.10 -2.75
CA GLU A 45 -13.94 4.16 -3.09
C GLU A 45 -13.58 5.61 -3.42
N GLN A 46 -12.64 6.16 -2.65
CA GLN A 46 -12.17 7.54 -2.82
C GLN A 46 -10.97 7.61 -3.76
N THR A 47 -9.99 6.74 -3.53
CA THR A 47 -8.76 6.75 -4.34
C THR A 47 -8.06 5.39 -4.34
N ARG A 48 -7.24 5.19 -5.37
CA ARG A 48 -6.31 4.08 -5.52
C ARG A 48 -4.89 4.64 -5.52
N LEU A 49 -4.03 4.06 -4.68
CA LEU A 49 -2.62 4.42 -4.55
C LEU A 49 -1.72 3.30 -5.08
N ASN A 50 -0.61 3.74 -5.66
CA ASN A 50 0.54 2.93 -6.06
C ASN A 50 1.78 3.59 -5.44
N ALA A 51 2.85 2.82 -5.25
CA ALA A 51 4.15 3.42 -4.92
C ALA A 51 4.61 4.36 -6.04
N SER A 52 5.25 5.48 -5.67
CA SER A 52 5.78 6.44 -6.65
C SER A 52 6.87 5.86 -7.57
N ASP A 53 7.54 4.80 -7.10
CA ASP A 53 8.57 4.03 -7.80
C ASP A 53 8.15 2.58 -8.03
N ALA A 54 6.84 2.34 -8.19
CA ALA A 54 6.27 1.01 -8.40
C ALA A 54 6.91 0.27 -9.58
N GLU A 55 7.49 -0.89 -9.28
CA GLU A 55 7.99 -1.84 -10.27
C GLU A 55 7.24 -3.18 -10.14
N ALA A 56 7.35 -4.01 -11.18
CA ALA A 56 6.78 -5.35 -11.17
C ALA A 56 7.28 -6.15 -9.95
N GLU A 57 6.38 -6.89 -9.32
CA GLU A 57 6.66 -7.75 -8.16
C GLU A 57 7.00 -7.05 -6.84
N ASP A 58 6.89 -5.72 -6.74
CA ASP A 58 7.10 -4.98 -5.48
C ASP A 58 6.11 -5.36 -4.37
N ARG A 59 4.92 -5.86 -4.78
CA ARG A 59 3.80 -6.24 -3.90
C ARG A 59 3.34 -5.09 -2.99
N PHE A 60 3.25 -3.88 -3.53
CA PHE A 60 2.70 -2.73 -2.81
C PHE A 60 1.27 -3.01 -2.32
N GLY A 61 1.00 -2.76 -1.04
CA GLY A 61 -0.28 -3.11 -0.42
C GLY A 61 -0.27 -4.49 0.25
N TYR A 62 0.90 -5.12 0.38
CA TYR A 62 1.00 -6.40 1.11
C TYR A 62 0.60 -6.26 2.57
N THR A 63 1.04 -5.19 3.23
CA THR A 63 0.54 -4.75 4.54
C THR A 63 0.02 -3.34 4.46
N VAL A 64 -0.99 -3.03 5.28
CA VAL A 64 -1.59 -1.70 5.36
C VAL A 64 -1.90 -1.35 6.81
N SER A 65 -1.71 -0.08 7.16
CA SER A 65 -2.15 0.51 8.42
C SER A 65 -2.60 1.94 8.17
N ILE A 66 -3.67 2.36 8.84
CA ILE A 66 -4.18 3.73 8.75
C ILE A 66 -4.49 4.26 10.16
N ILE A 67 -4.18 5.52 10.39
CA ILE A 67 -4.61 6.28 11.56
C ILE A 67 -4.77 7.75 11.16
N GLU A 68 -5.95 8.32 11.46
CA GLU A 68 -6.27 9.70 11.08
C GLU A 68 -5.94 9.97 9.60
N ASP A 69 -5.10 10.97 9.34
CA ASP A 69 -4.65 11.39 8.02
C ASP A 69 -3.31 10.74 7.61
N SER A 70 -2.94 9.61 8.23
CA SER A 70 -1.68 8.91 7.97
C SER A 70 -1.93 7.45 7.62
N ALA A 71 -1.22 6.96 6.60
CA ALA A 71 -1.23 5.56 6.22
C ALA A 71 0.20 5.06 5.99
N ILE A 72 0.43 3.79 6.33
CA ILE A 72 1.68 3.08 6.06
C ILE A 72 1.33 1.86 5.22
N ILE A 73 2.06 1.68 4.12
CA ILE A 73 1.82 0.62 3.14
C ILE A 73 3.13 -0.12 2.89
N GLY A 74 3.13 -1.44 3.09
CA GLY A 74 4.27 -2.29 2.84
C GLY A 74 4.36 -2.78 1.39
N ALA A 75 5.58 -2.89 0.89
CA ALA A 75 5.95 -3.46 -0.40
C ALA A 75 7.19 -4.35 -0.21
N HIS A 76 6.98 -5.54 0.35
CA HIS A 76 8.08 -6.43 0.74
C HIS A 76 8.89 -6.95 -0.45
N GLY A 77 8.33 -6.90 -1.67
CA GLY A 77 9.00 -7.33 -2.89
C GLY A 77 9.95 -6.28 -3.47
N ASN A 78 9.98 -5.07 -2.91
CA ASN A 78 10.78 -3.99 -3.47
C ASN A 78 12.29 -4.22 -3.34
N ASN A 79 13.01 -3.97 -4.43
CA ASN A 79 14.45 -4.19 -4.54
C ASN A 79 15.22 -2.88 -4.38
N HIS A 80 16.34 -2.90 -3.64
CA HIS A 80 17.17 -1.71 -3.43
C HIS A 80 18.66 -1.98 -3.59
N ASN A 81 19.33 -1.16 -4.41
CA ASN A 81 20.78 -1.24 -4.69
C ASN A 81 21.28 -2.64 -5.10
N GLY A 82 20.42 -3.42 -5.77
CA GLY A 82 20.74 -4.79 -6.19
C GLY A 82 20.59 -5.85 -5.10
N ASN A 83 19.96 -5.51 -3.97
CA ASN A 83 19.49 -6.51 -3.01
C ASN A 83 18.04 -6.89 -3.35
N ASP A 84 17.83 -8.18 -3.58
CA ASP A 84 16.52 -8.72 -3.96
C ASP A 84 15.64 -8.87 -2.72
N LEU A 85 14.35 -8.51 -2.84
CA LEU A 85 13.35 -8.61 -1.78
C LEU A 85 13.76 -7.92 -0.46
N SER A 86 14.55 -6.84 -0.56
CA SER A 86 14.92 -6.00 0.60
C SER A 86 13.71 -5.36 1.29
N GLY A 87 12.64 -5.13 0.51
CA GLY A 87 11.38 -4.56 0.94
C GLY A 87 11.43 -3.06 1.20
N SER A 88 10.26 -2.46 1.31
CA SER A 88 10.05 -1.04 1.62
C SER A 88 8.70 -0.81 2.29
N ALA A 89 8.57 0.31 3.01
CA ALA A 89 7.28 0.80 3.47
C ALA A 89 7.11 2.27 3.10
N TYR A 90 5.90 2.65 2.70
CA TYR A 90 5.59 3.98 2.19
C TYR A 90 4.64 4.67 3.16
N ILE A 91 4.96 5.93 3.50
CA ILE A 91 4.10 6.78 4.32
C ILE A 91 3.30 7.69 3.39
N PHE A 92 1.98 7.61 3.48
CA PHE A 92 1.06 8.52 2.82
C PHE A 92 0.40 9.41 3.86
N ILE A 93 0.29 10.71 3.54
CA ILE A 93 -0.42 11.70 4.36
C ILE A 93 -1.58 12.27 3.56
N LYS A 94 -2.76 12.33 4.16
CA LYS A 94 -3.95 12.92 3.57
C LYS A 94 -3.86 14.45 3.62
N GLU A 95 -4.08 15.11 2.49
CA GLU A 95 -4.12 16.55 2.34
C GLU A 95 -5.38 16.97 1.56
N GLY A 96 -6.41 17.40 2.29
CA GLY A 96 -7.73 17.57 1.69
C GLY A 96 -8.33 16.21 1.34
N ASP A 97 -8.66 15.99 0.07
CA ASP A 97 -9.20 14.72 -0.43
C ASP A 97 -8.12 13.81 -1.04
N ASP A 98 -6.88 14.30 -1.17
CA ASP A 98 -5.78 13.58 -1.79
C ASP A 98 -4.90 12.88 -0.75
N TRP A 99 -4.35 11.72 -1.10
CA TRP A 99 -3.30 11.04 -0.33
C TRP A 99 -1.97 11.21 -1.03
N ILE A 100 -1.01 11.80 -0.33
CA ILE A 100 0.31 12.15 -0.89
C ILE A 100 1.37 11.27 -0.27
N GLU A 101 2.16 10.58 -1.09
CA GLU A 101 3.34 9.86 -0.63
C GLU A 101 4.35 10.87 -0.07
N ARG A 102 4.67 10.77 1.22
CA ARG A 102 5.59 11.69 1.91
C ARG A 102 6.96 11.10 2.13
N SER A 103 7.07 9.79 2.25
CA SER A 103 8.35 9.13 2.50
C SER A 103 8.30 7.66 2.09
N LYS A 104 9.45 7.19 1.62
CA LYS A 104 9.79 5.78 1.51
C LYS A 104 10.75 5.41 2.64
N LEU A 105 10.42 4.37 3.38
CA LEU A 105 11.21 3.80 4.46
C LEU A 105 11.86 2.51 3.97
N MET A 106 13.13 2.35 4.34
CA MET A 106 13.91 1.15 4.10
C MET A 106 14.64 0.78 5.39
N ALA A 107 15.03 -0.48 5.54
CA ALA A 107 15.92 -0.89 6.62
C ALA A 107 17.25 -0.12 6.54
N SER A 108 17.91 0.11 7.68
CA SER A 108 19.24 0.75 7.68
C SER A 108 20.37 -0.21 7.27
N ASP A 109 20.08 -1.50 7.37
CA ASP A 109 20.96 -2.65 7.22
C ASP A 109 20.49 -3.56 6.09
N ILE A 110 20.02 -2.95 4.98
CA ILE A 110 19.50 -3.63 3.79
C ILE A 110 20.39 -4.81 3.38
N GLY A 111 19.76 -5.98 3.30
CA GLY A 111 20.26 -7.19 2.66
C GLY A 111 19.19 -7.85 1.80
N ASP A 112 19.61 -8.91 1.10
CA ASP A 112 18.71 -9.79 0.37
C ASP A 112 17.70 -10.44 1.32
N ASP A 113 16.46 -10.59 0.87
CA ASP A 113 15.37 -11.29 1.58
C ASP A 113 14.97 -10.68 2.94
N ASP A 114 15.38 -9.45 3.26
CA ASP A 114 15.00 -8.76 4.51
C ASP A 114 13.47 -8.52 4.61
N GLY A 115 12.82 -8.32 3.46
CA GLY A 115 11.36 -8.20 3.37
C GLY A 115 10.77 -7.06 4.21
N PHE A 116 11.44 -5.91 4.31
CA PHE A 116 10.90 -4.79 5.08
C PHE A 116 9.50 -4.39 4.59
N GLY A 117 8.54 -4.25 5.52
CA GLY A 117 7.14 -4.01 5.18
C GLY A 117 6.27 -5.26 4.94
N TYR A 118 6.79 -6.46 5.20
CA TYR A 118 6.01 -7.71 5.22
C TYR A 118 5.02 -7.83 6.38
#